data_AF-A0A1F8M452-F1
#
_entry.id   AF-A0A1F8M452-F1
#
_cell.length_a   1.000
_cell.length_b   1.000
_cell.length_c   1.000
_cell.angle_alpha   90.00
_cell.angle_beta   90.00
_cell.angle_gamma   90.00
#
_symmetry.space_group_name_H-M   'P 1'
#
loop_
_entity.id
_entity.type
_entity.pdbx_description
1 polymer ?
#
loop_
_entity_poly.entity_id
_entity_poly.type
_entity_poly.pdbx_seq_one_letter_code
_entity_poly.pdbx_strand_id
1 'polypeptide(L)'
;MVDLPKKKIGIVACSGEELAEGTVTRLAALRVLEKLRPNDTVTICLPLFLAGGDGDRAFARFYPTISIDGCELRCAARATEKYSNVPASSIMVRDLIEEYKLDQPEGKRHLDSAGLQAVNITAEKIANTVDELLKKSWNRTQGEPIPLETIPDLQPEAATEPVIAACACGSGIPVQSVVIAGKEVTIVGLPLIFQQFTEAGKKPCEENVAELMDTIKIYNPVPAEQETAYREEIRKAYLNYWFKEKGK
;
A
#
# COMPACT_ATOMS: atom_id res chain seq x y z
N MET A 1 17.60 2.44 -15.44
CA MET A 1 16.20 2.05 -15.18
C MET A 1 16.01 2.29 -13.70
N VAL A 2 15.05 3.11 -13.26
CA VAL A 2 14.75 3.13 -11.82
C VAL A 2 14.02 1.83 -11.58
N ASP A 3 14.67 0.90 -10.89
CA ASP A 3 14.05 -0.36 -10.51
C ASP A 3 12.99 -0.01 -9.46
N LEU A 4 11.72 -0.03 -9.87
CA LEU A 4 10.63 0.33 -8.96
C LEU A 4 10.42 -0.82 -7.98
N PRO A 5 10.20 -0.54 -6.69
CA PRO A 5 9.94 -1.58 -5.70
C PRO A 5 8.82 -2.50 -6.18
N LYS A 6 8.96 -3.81 -5.94
CA LYS A 6 7.94 -4.80 -6.29
C LYS A 6 6.60 -4.36 -5.69
N LYS A 7 5.57 -4.23 -6.54
CA LYS A 7 4.23 -3.78 -6.13
C LYS A 7 3.68 -4.71 -5.04
N LYS A 8 3.42 -4.15 -3.86
CA LYS A 8 2.78 -4.85 -2.74
C LYS A 8 1.36 -4.34 -2.51
N ILE A 9 0.56 -5.13 -1.82
CA ILE A 9 -0.80 -4.78 -1.40
C ILE A 9 -0.81 -4.46 0.10
N GLY A 10 -1.35 -3.30 0.46
CA GLY A 10 -1.54 -2.92 1.86
C GLY A 10 -2.76 -3.61 2.44
N ILE A 11 -2.69 -4.05 3.68
CA ILE A 11 -3.82 -4.60 4.43
C ILE A 11 -4.01 -3.75 5.67
N VAL A 12 -5.18 -3.11 5.79
CA VAL A 12 -5.57 -2.33 6.97
C VAL A 12 -6.67 -3.11 7.70
N ALA A 13 -6.32 -3.74 8.82
CA ALA A 13 -7.31 -4.36 9.69
C ALA A 13 -7.84 -3.33 10.70
N CYS A 14 -9.15 -3.37 10.98
CA CYS A 14 -9.70 -2.58 12.08
C CYS A 14 -9.15 -3.07 13.43
N SER A 15 -8.98 -2.17 14.40
CA SER A 15 -8.48 -2.56 15.72
C SER A 15 -9.48 -3.46 16.45
N GLY A 16 -10.77 -3.08 16.40
CA GLY A 16 -11.90 -3.90 16.81
C GLY A 16 -11.77 -4.56 18.19
N GLU A 17 -11.03 -3.94 19.12
CA GLU A 17 -10.61 -4.54 20.40
C GLU A 17 -11.79 -4.98 21.29
N GLU A 18 -12.96 -4.39 21.07
CA GLU A 18 -14.15 -4.64 21.88
C GLU A 18 -15.08 -5.73 21.32
N LEU A 19 -14.76 -6.34 20.18
CA LEU A 19 -15.63 -7.27 19.46
C LEU A 19 -14.85 -8.48 18.94
N ALA A 20 -15.48 -9.65 18.88
CA ALA A 20 -14.84 -10.87 18.37
C ALA A 20 -14.46 -10.72 16.89
N GLU A 21 -15.33 -10.10 16.08
CA GLU A 21 -15.08 -9.84 14.66
C GLU A 21 -13.88 -8.91 14.44
N GLY A 22 -13.60 -8.03 15.40
CA GLY A 22 -12.39 -7.21 15.40
C GLY A 22 -11.10 -7.99 15.66
N THR A 23 -11.19 -9.10 16.39
CA THR A 23 -10.09 -10.05 16.51
C THR A 23 -9.97 -10.92 15.26
N VAL A 24 -11.10 -11.24 14.62
CA VAL A 24 -11.11 -11.92 13.31
C VAL A 24 -10.37 -11.10 12.26
N THR A 25 -10.61 -9.78 12.15
CA THR A 25 -9.90 -8.92 11.17
C THR A 25 -8.38 -8.99 11.34
N ARG A 26 -7.90 -8.82 12.59
CA ARG A 26 -6.47 -8.77 12.91
C ARG A 26 -5.78 -10.12 12.68
N LEU A 27 -6.40 -11.21 13.11
CA LEU A 27 -5.85 -12.56 12.92
C LEU A 27 -5.90 -13.00 11.45
N ALA A 28 -6.95 -12.62 10.70
CA ALA A 28 -7.02 -12.88 9.27
C ALA A 28 -5.93 -12.12 8.51
N ALA A 29 -5.73 -10.83 8.79
CA ALA A 29 -4.64 -10.06 8.24
C ALA A 29 -3.27 -10.68 8.56
N LEU A 30 -3.03 -11.04 9.83
CA LEU A 30 -1.79 -11.69 10.27
C LEU A 30 -1.54 -13.00 9.51
N ARG A 31 -2.57 -13.84 9.35
CA ARG A 31 -2.47 -15.09 8.60
C ARG A 31 -2.07 -14.85 7.14
N VAL A 32 -2.63 -13.81 6.50
CA VAL A 32 -2.24 -13.45 5.13
C VAL A 32 -0.78 -13.02 5.07
N LEU A 33 -0.37 -12.14 6.00
CA LEU A 33 0.98 -11.60 6.09
C LEU A 33 2.03 -12.68 6.36
N GLU A 34 1.73 -13.67 7.19
CA GLU A 34 2.73 -14.66 7.59
C GLU A 34 2.71 -15.94 6.78
N LYS A 35 1.54 -16.33 6.25
CA LYS A 35 1.33 -17.67 5.68
C LYS A 35 0.89 -17.64 4.23
N LEU A 36 -0.05 -16.77 3.86
CA LEU A 36 -0.65 -16.84 2.52
C LEU A 36 0.15 -16.02 1.49
N ARG A 37 0.49 -14.77 1.78
CA ARG A 37 1.11 -13.83 0.82
C ARG A 37 2.24 -12.98 1.46
N PRO A 38 3.24 -13.60 2.12
CA PRO A 38 4.26 -12.88 2.89
C PRO A 38 5.13 -11.91 2.06
N ASN A 39 5.36 -12.23 0.79
CA ASN A 39 6.21 -11.43 -0.09
C ASN A 39 5.44 -10.37 -0.88
N ASP A 40 4.11 -10.42 -0.84
CA ASP A 40 3.23 -9.62 -1.70
C ASP A 40 2.36 -8.65 -0.90
N THR A 41 2.34 -8.77 0.42
CA THR A 41 1.50 -7.97 1.31
C THR A 41 2.31 -7.22 2.36
N VAL A 42 1.74 -6.12 2.85
CA VAL A 42 2.22 -5.39 4.02
C VAL A 42 1.03 -5.04 4.89
N THR A 43 1.26 -4.93 6.20
CA THR A 43 0.23 -4.50 7.14
C THR A 43 0.32 -3.00 7.35
N ILE A 44 -0.84 -2.37 7.53
CA ILE A 44 -0.96 -0.98 7.93
C ILE A 44 -1.61 -0.96 9.31
N CYS A 45 -0.89 -0.40 10.27
CA CYS A 45 -1.35 -0.31 11.64
C CYS A 45 -2.39 0.80 11.75
N LEU A 46 -3.68 0.47 11.81
CA LEU A 46 -4.75 1.46 11.87
C LEU A 46 -4.57 2.50 12.99
N PRO A 47 -4.19 2.14 14.24
CA PRO A 47 -3.90 3.14 15.27
C PRO A 47 -2.82 4.16 14.88
N LEU A 48 -1.69 3.69 14.33
CA LEU A 48 -0.60 4.56 13.89
C LEU A 48 -1.02 5.43 12.69
N PHE A 49 -1.74 4.81 11.75
CA PHE A 49 -2.32 5.48 10.60
C PHE A 49 -3.24 6.63 11.01
N LEU A 50 -4.11 6.42 12.01
CA LEU A 50 -4.97 7.45 12.58
C LEU A 50 -4.17 8.54 13.30
N ALA A 51 -3.10 8.17 13.99
CA ALA A 51 -2.23 9.09 14.73
C ALA A 51 -1.32 9.97 13.85
N GLY A 52 -1.26 9.74 12.54
CA GLY A 52 -0.40 10.52 11.64
C GLY A 52 0.83 9.78 11.15
N GLY A 53 0.81 8.44 11.10
CA GLY A 53 1.91 7.67 10.52
C GLY A 53 2.10 7.98 9.03
N ASP A 54 3.03 8.89 8.72
CA ASP A 54 3.25 9.39 7.35
C ASP A 54 3.63 8.29 6.37
N GLY A 55 4.46 7.32 6.80
CA GLY A 55 4.85 6.19 5.96
C GLY A 55 3.66 5.31 5.57
N ASP A 56 2.78 5.00 6.52
CA ASP A 56 1.60 4.15 6.27
C ASP A 56 0.56 4.87 5.40
N ARG A 57 0.34 6.18 5.65
CA ARG A 57 -0.55 7.02 4.83
C ARG A 57 -0.03 7.21 3.40
N ALA A 58 1.26 7.44 3.26
CA ALA A 58 1.87 7.57 1.95
C ALA A 58 1.81 6.22 1.20
N PHE A 59 2.05 5.09 1.87
CA PHE A 59 1.87 3.77 1.26
C PHE A 59 0.44 3.58 0.75
N ALA A 60 -0.57 3.82 1.60
CA ALA A 60 -1.97 3.63 1.22
C ALA A 60 -2.46 4.59 0.12
N ARG A 61 -1.74 5.69 -0.13
CA ARG A 61 -2.05 6.61 -1.22
C ARG A 61 -1.55 6.09 -2.57
N PHE A 62 -0.34 5.53 -2.59
CA PHE A 62 0.33 5.13 -3.84
C PHE A 62 0.16 3.65 -4.19
N TYR A 63 -0.14 2.81 -3.21
CA TYR A 63 -0.30 1.37 -3.40
C TYR A 63 -1.73 0.91 -3.10
N PRO A 64 -2.23 -0.11 -3.82
CA PRO A 64 -3.55 -0.66 -3.55
C PRO A 64 -3.62 -1.17 -2.12
N THR A 65 -4.72 -0.82 -1.44
CA THR A 65 -4.93 -1.16 -0.04
C THR A 65 -6.29 -1.83 0.14
N ILE A 66 -6.31 -2.94 0.87
CA ILE A 66 -7.52 -3.66 1.26
C ILE A 66 -7.83 -3.29 2.71
N SER A 67 -9.04 -2.78 2.97
CA SER A 67 -9.51 -2.57 4.34
C SER A 67 -10.36 -3.75 4.80
N ILE A 68 -10.18 -4.16 6.06
CA ILE A 68 -10.93 -5.25 6.69
C ILE A 68 -11.57 -4.71 7.97
N ASP A 69 -12.90 -4.72 8.03
CA ASP A 69 -13.67 -4.18 9.14
C ASP A 69 -14.56 -5.26 9.79
N GLY A 70 -14.67 -5.21 11.12
CA GLY A 70 -15.50 -6.12 11.91
C GLY A 70 -16.88 -5.58 12.27
N CYS A 71 -17.16 -4.30 11.99
CA CYS A 71 -18.43 -3.66 12.30
C CYS A 71 -18.72 -2.45 11.39
N GLU A 72 -19.97 -1.99 11.38
CA GLU A 72 -20.48 -0.92 10.51
C GLU A 72 -19.83 0.45 10.71
N LEU A 73 -19.04 0.63 11.77
CA LEU A 73 -18.24 1.84 11.91
C LEU A 73 -17.22 1.99 10.79
N ARG A 74 -16.77 0.87 10.20
CA ARG A 74 -15.85 0.78 9.06
C ARG A 74 -14.59 1.64 9.25
N CYS A 75 -13.99 1.51 10.43
CA CYS A 75 -12.88 2.35 10.86
C CYS A 75 -11.68 2.25 9.90
N ALA A 76 -11.35 1.05 9.42
CA ALA A 76 -10.23 0.84 8.50
C ALA A 76 -10.52 1.47 7.14
N ALA A 77 -11.68 1.17 6.53
CA ALA A 77 -12.05 1.74 5.23
C ALA A 77 -12.11 3.27 5.27
N ARG A 78 -12.82 3.84 6.26
CA ARG A 78 -13.02 5.29 6.38
C ARG A 78 -11.73 6.04 6.69
N ALA A 79 -10.86 5.46 7.52
CA ALA A 79 -9.57 6.07 7.79
C ALA A 79 -8.73 6.13 6.51
N THR A 80 -8.64 5.00 5.80
CA THR A 80 -7.87 4.88 4.56
C THR A 80 -8.34 5.91 3.52
N GLU A 81 -9.65 6.00 3.29
CA GLU A 81 -10.26 6.97 2.38
C GLU A 81 -9.99 8.41 2.81
N LYS A 82 -10.17 8.72 4.09
CA LYS A 82 -10.03 10.08 4.62
C LYS A 82 -8.59 10.61 4.54
N TYR A 83 -7.61 9.77 4.86
CA TYR A 83 -6.21 10.21 5.02
C TYR A 83 -5.30 9.82 3.85
N SER A 84 -5.78 9.01 2.92
CA SER A 84 -4.99 8.51 1.80
C SER A 84 -5.79 8.44 0.51
N ASN A 85 -6.32 7.27 0.16
CA ASN A 85 -7.08 7.03 -1.06
C ASN A 85 -8.21 6.03 -0.76
N VAL A 86 -9.19 5.91 -1.66
CA VAL A 86 -10.24 4.91 -1.53
C VAL A 86 -9.60 3.51 -1.51
N PRO A 87 -9.94 2.64 -0.53
CA PRO A 87 -9.48 1.26 -0.55
C PRO A 87 -9.79 0.58 -1.89
N ALA A 88 -8.82 -0.16 -2.41
CA ALA A 88 -9.00 -0.93 -3.64
C ALA A 88 -10.03 -2.06 -3.45
N SER A 89 -10.22 -2.51 -2.21
CA SER A 89 -11.31 -3.40 -1.80
C SER A 89 -11.59 -3.19 -0.32
N SER A 90 -12.87 -3.32 0.05
CA SER A 90 -13.33 -3.24 1.44
C SER A 90 -14.05 -4.54 1.80
N ILE A 91 -13.57 -5.22 2.84
CA ILE A 91 -14.11 -6.50 3.32
C ILE A 91 -14.73 -6.29 4.69
N MET A 92 -15.99 -6.71 4.85
CA MET A 92 -16.66 -6.74 6.15
C MET A 92 -16.74 -8.18 6.64
N VAL A 93 -16.23 -8.44 7.85
CA VAL A 93 -16.25 -9.80 8.43
C VAL A 93 -17.68 -10.29 8.67
N ARG A 94 -18.59 -9.38 9.05
CA ARG A 94 -20.01 -9.72 9.26
C ARG A 94 -20.69 -10.23 8.00
N ASP A 95 -20.41 -9.60 6.85
CA ASP A 95 -20.93 -10.03 5.56
C ASP A 95 -20.46 -11.46 5.23
N LEU A 96 -19.20 -11.79 5.54
CA LEU A 96 -18.66 -13.15 5.34
C LEU A 96 -19.28 -14.17 6.30
N ILE A 97 -19.54 -13.80 7.56
CA ILE A 97 -20.23 -14.67 8.52
C ILE A 97 -21.63 -15.01 8.01
N GLU A 98 -22.36 -14.01 7.49
CA GLU A 98 -23.70 -14.21 6.92
C GLU A 98 -23.67 -15.01 5.62
N GLU A 99 -22.80 -14.66 4.67
CA GLU A 99 -22.64 -15.32 3.38
C GLU A 99 -22.34 -16.81 3.53
N TYR A 100 -21.42 -17.15 4.46
CA TYR A 100 -21.01 -18.53 4.73
C TYR A 100 -21.84 -19.22 5.81
N LYS A 101 -22.87 -18.54 6.35
CA LYS A 101 -23.78 -19.05 7.40
C LYS A 101 -23.02 -19.62 8.60
N LEU A 102 -21.99 -18.91 9.05
CA LEU A 102 -21.21 -19.30 10.22
C LEU A 102 -21.97 -18.95 11.51
N ASP A 103 -21.68 -19.70 12.56
CA ASP A 103 -22.06 -19.28 13.91
C ASP A 103 -21.37 -17.96 14.27
N GLN A 104 -21.97 -17.20 15.18
CA GLN A 104 -21.42 -15.91 15.59
C GLN A 104 -20.10 -16.13 16.36
N PRO A 105 -19.00 -15.48 15.94
CA PRO A 105 -17.74 -15.55 16.65
C PRO A 105 -17.87 -15.03 18.09
N GLU A 106 -17.27 -15.76 19.02
CA GLU A 106 -17.18 -15.34 20.40
C GLU A 106 -15.72 -15.21 20.85
N GLY A 107 -15.51 -14.40 21.89
CA GLY A 107 -14.21 -14.22 22.52
C GLY A 107 -13.39 -13.06 21.92
N LYS A 108 -13.05 -12.09 22.76
CA LYS A 108 -12.26 -10.92 22.33
C LYS A 108 -10.78 -11.24 22.17
N ARG A 109 -10.18 -11.96 23.14
CA ARG A 109 -8.74 -12.29 23.11
C ARG A 109 -8.45 -13.66 22.52
N HIS A 110 -9.35 -14.61 22.78
CA HIS A 110 -9.26 -15.98 22.31
C HIS A 110 -10.57 -16.30 21.63
N LEU A 111 -10.52 -16.45 20.31
CA LEU A 111 -11.70 -16.81 19.53
C LEU A 111 -12.08 -18.26 19.81
N ASP A 112 -13.38 -18.49 19.79
CA ASP A 112 -13.95 -19.83 19.75
C ASP A 112 -13.75 -20.50 18.37
N SER A 113 -14.32 -21.70 18.18
CA SER A 113 -14.22 -22.41 16.90
C SER A 113 -14.87 -21.64 15.75
N ALA A 114 -16.00 -20.97 15.99
CA ALA A 114 -16.68 -20.20 14.95
C ALA A 114 -15.82 -19.00 14.54
N GLY A 115 -15.22 -18.30 15.51
CA GLY A 115 -14.27 -17.22 15.23
C GLY A 115 -13.04 -17.67 14.46
N LEU A 116 -12.46 -18.84 14.79
CA LEU A 116 -11.34 -19.39 14.02
C LEU A 116 -11.73 -19.78 12.58
N GLN A 117 -12.96 -20.27 12.36
CA GLN A 117 -13.47 -20.51 11.02
C GLN A 117 -13.63 -19.19 10.24
N ALA A 118 -14.19 -18.16 10.88
CA ALA A 118 -14.31 -16.83 10.29
C ALA A 118 -12.95 -16.22 9.93
N VAL A 119 -11.90 -16.44 10.76
CA VAL A 119 -10.52 -16.05 10.46
C VAL A 119 -10.04 -16.70 9.17
N ASN A 120 -10.23 -18.01 9.02
CA ASN A 120 -9.77 -18.72 7.83
C ASN A 120 -10.47 -18.25 6.56
N ILE A 121 -11.80 -18.10 6.59
CA ILE A 121 -12.59 -17.62 5.44
C ILE A 121 -12.20 -16.18 5.08
N THR A 122 -12.05 -15.31 6.09
CA THR A 122 -11.64 -13.92 5.86
C THR A 122 -10.23 -13.86 5.27
N ALA A 123 -9.28 -14.65 5.78
CA ALA A 123 -7.91 -14.69 5.26
C ALA A 123 -7.85 -15.17 3.81
N GLU A 124 -8.62 -16.21 3.45
CA GLU A 124 -8.72 -16.69 2.06
C GLU A 124 -9.34 -15.61 1.15
N LYS A 125 -10.39 -14.91 1.61
CA LYS A 125 -10.98 -13.80 0.85
C LYS A 125 -9.95 -12.70 0.57
N ILE A 126 -9.18 -12.29 1.59
CA ILE A 126 -8.12 -11.29 1.44
C ILE A 126 -7.06 -11.78 0.45
N ALA A 127 -6.59 -13.03 0.58
CA ALA A 127 -5.56 -13.57 -0.30
C ALA A 127 -6.00 -13.62 -1.77
N ASN A 128 -7.25 -14.00 -2.04
CA ASN A 128 -7.81 -13.96 -3.40
C ASN A 128 -7.89 -12.52 -3.93
N THR A 129 -8.33 -11.57 -3.12
CA THR A 129 -8.33 -10.15 -3.50
C THR A 129 -6.91 -9.63 -3.77
N VAL A 130 -5.91 -10.04 -3.00
CA VAL A 130 -4.50 -9.71 -3.26
C VAL A 130 -4.06 -10.22 -4.63
N ASP A 131 -4.37 -11.48 -4.96
CA ASP A 131 -4.02 -12.08 -6.25
C ASP A 131 -4.69 -11.35 -7.42
N GLU A 132 -5.98 -11.03 -7.29
CA GLU A 132 -6.74 -10.25 -8.26
C GLU A 132 -6.11 -8.87 -8.51
N LEU A 133 -5.77 -8.15 -7.43
CA LEU A 133 -5.15 -6.82 -7.51
C LEU A 133 -3.73 -6.85 -8.09
N LEU A 134 -3.01 -7.95 -7.90
CA LEU A 134 -1.69 -8.18 -8.51
C LEU A 134 -1.78 -8.81 -9.91
N LYS A 135 -3.00 -9.11 -10.40
CA LYS A 135 -3.25 -9.83 -11.66
C LYS A 135 -2.50 -11.17 -11.75
N LYS A 136 -2.27 -11.84 -10.61
CA LYS A 136 -1.63 -13.15 -10.56
C LYS A 136 -2.71 -14.23 -10.68
N SER A 137 -2.65 -15.10 -11.68
CA SER A 137 -3.43 -16.34 -11.69
C SER A 137 -2.70 -17.40 -10.84
N TRP A 138 -3.23 -17.72 -9.65
CA TRP A 138 -2.63 -18.75 -8.79
C TRP A 138 -3.19 -20.14 -9.12
N ASN A 139 -2.31 -21.13 -9.29
CA ASN A 139 -2.67 -22.52 -9.56
C ASN A 139 -2.80 -23.28 -8.22
N ARG A 140 -4.03 -23.64 -7.86
CA ARG A 140 -4.41 -24.31 -6.60
C ARG A 140 -3.93 -25.77 -6.47
N THR A 141 -3.24 -26.35 -7.46
CA THR A 141 -2.94 -27.80 -7.49
C THR A 141 -1.57 -28.18 -6.92
N GLN A 142 -0.71 -27.23 -6.54
CA GLN A 142 0.59 -27.53 -5.93
C GLN A 142 0.70 -26.91 -4.54
N GLY A 143 0.06 -27.56 -3.57
CA GLY A 143 0.32 -27.34 -2.16
C GLY A 143 1.54 -28.14 -1.72
N GLU A 144 2.73 -27.55 -1.73
CA GLU A 144 3.84 -27.97 -0.87
C GLU A 144 4.61 -26.76 -0.35
N PRO A 145 5.08 -26.79 0.92
CA PRO A 145 5.94 -25.78 1.50
C PRO A 145 7.35 -25.94 0.93
N ILE A 146 7.91 -24.90 0.32
CA ILE A 146 9.32 -24.93 -0.11
C ILE A 146 10.20 -24.75 1.14
N PRO A 147 11.14 -25.67 1.41
CA PRO A 147 12.08 -25.54 2.52
C PRO A 147 13.02 -24.36 2.32
N LEU A 148 13.39 -23.72 3.42
CA LEU A 148 14.56 -22.87 3.49
C LEU A 148 15.78 -23.73 3.16
N GLU A 149 16.42 -23.52 1.99
CA GLU A 149 17.89 -23.52 1.85
C GLU A 149 18.37 -23.18 0.43
N THR A 150 19.42 -22.34 0.44
CA THR A 150 20.45 -22.08 -0.58
C THR A 150 20.03 -21.55 -1.96
N ILE A 151 19.95 -20.23 -2.06
CA ILE A 151 20.33 -19.51 -3.28
C ILE A 151 21.76 -18.98 -3.06
N PRO A 152 22.72 -19.27 -3.95
CA PRO A 152 24.06 -18.68 -3.88
C PRO A 152 23.94 -17.16 -4.02
N ASP A 153 24.55 -16.45 -3.08
CA ASP A 153 25.05 -15.10 -3.29
C ASP A 153 25.76 -15.03 -4.66
N LEU A 154 25.62 -13.87 -5.35
CA LEU A 154 26.13 -13.47 -6.68
C LEU A 154 24.94 -13.18 -7.62
N GLN A 155 24.59 -11.93 -7.95
CA GLN A 155 25.46 -10.93 -8.59
C GLN A 155 24.66 -9.61 -8.85
N PRO A 156 25.35 -8.55 -9.30
CA PRO A 156 25.90 -7.46 -8.52
C PRO A 156 24.90 -6.32 -8.25
N GLU A 157 25.19 -5.52 -7.23
CA GLU A 157 24.59 -4.22 -6.97
C GLU A 157 24.64 -3.34 -8.23
N ALA A 158 23.51 -3.25 -8.94
CA ALA A 158 23.26 -2.12 -9.82
C ALA A 158 22.76 -0.98 -8.92
N ALA A 159 23.54 0.08 -8.81
CA ALA A 159 23.26 1.23 -7.97
C ALA A 159 21.85 1.80 -8.24
N THR A 160 20.89 1.40 -7.40
CA THR A 160 19.57 2.03 -7.29
C THR A 160 19.67 3.18 -6.30
N GLU A 161 19.16 4.34 -6.70
CA GLU A 161 19.04 5.54 -5.86
C GLU A 161 18.44 5.22 -4.48
N PRO A 162 18.85 5.92 -3.41
CA PRO A 162 18.61 5.49 -2.05
C PRO A 162 17.12 5.57 -1.67
N VAL A 163 16.54 4.44 -1.25
CA VAL A 163 15.17 4.35 -0.69
C VAL A 163 15.19 4.87 0.75
N ILE A 164 14.84 6.14 0.99
CA ILE A 164 14.99 6.77 2.33
C ILE A 164 13.69 6.80 3.14
N ALA A 165 12.51 6.57 2.54
CA ALA A 165 11.26 6.42 3.30
C ALA A 165 10.98 4.93 3.61
N ALA A 166 11.79 4.36 4.51
CA ALA A 166 11.65 2.97 4.94
C ALA A 166 10.41 2.81 5.84
N CYS A 167 9.32 2.29 5.28
CA CYS A 167 8.34 1.56 6.10
C CYS A 167 9.08 0.39 6.77
N ALA A 168 8.73 0.06 8.02
CA ALA A 168 9.39 -0.98 8.82
C ALA A 168 9.47 -2.36 8.14
N CYS A 169 8.69 -2.59 7.08
CA CYS A 169 8.69 -3.82 6.27
C CYS A 169 9.63 -3.80 5.04
N GLY A 170 10.47 -2.77 4.86
CA GLY A 170 11.44 -2.69 3.76
C GLY A 170 10.85 -2.39 2.37
N SER A 171 9.55 -2.11 2.28
CA SER A 171 8.84 -1.89 1.01
C SER A 171 8.93 -0.45 0.49
N GLY A 172 10.00 0.27 0.87
CA GLY A 172 10.03 1.73 0.94
C GLY A 172 9.46 2.47 -0.27
N ILE A 173 8.84 3.62 -0.01
CA ILE A 173 8.27 4.46 -1.06
C ILE A 173 9.41 4.96 -1.94
N PRO A 174 9.36 4.75 -3.27
CA PRO A 174 10.43 5.16 -4.15
C PRO A 174 10.59 6.67 -4.06
N VAL A 175 11.83 7.12 -4.00
CA VAL A 175 12.19 8.53 -3.99
C VAL A 175 12.93 8.85 -5.30
N GLN A 176 12.98 10.12 -5.65
CA GLN A 176 13.82 10.58 -6.75
C GLN A 176 14.49 11.90 -6.35
N SER A 177 15.79 12.01 -6.60
CA SER A 177 16.52 13.26 -6.43
C SER A 177 16.25 14.22 -7.59
N VAL A 178 15.99 15.48 -7.28
CA VAL A 178 15.86 16.58 -8.24
C VAL A 178 16.77 17.72 -7.80
N VAL A 179 17.47 18.35 -8.74
CA VAL A 179 18.28 19.53 -8.43
C VAL A 179 17.40 20.76 -8.47
N ILE A 180 17.18 21.39 -7.32
CA ILE A 180 16.34 22.57 -7.16
C ILE A 180 17.20 23.72 -6.66
N ALA A 181 17.23 24.82 -7.41
CA ALA A 181 18.08 25.99 -7.11
C ALA A 181 19.56 25.61 -6.84
N GLY A 182 20.08 24.62 -7.57
CA GLY A 182 21.46 24.12 -7.44
C GLY A 182 21.72 23.21 -6.25
N LYS A 183 20.69 22.85 -5.46
CA LYS A 183 20.77 21.89 -4.37
C LYS A 183 20.08 20.60 -4.75
N GLU A 184 20.68 19.46 -4.43
CA GLU A 184 20.02 18.17 -4.58
C GLU A 184 18.95 18.01 -3.50
N VAL A 185 17.72 17.74 -3.92
CA VAL A 185 16.56 17.53 -3.04
C VAL A 185 15.95 16.18 -3.37
N THR A 186 15.84 15.30 -2.38
CA THR A 186 15.14 14.02 -2.50
C THR A 186 13.65 14.22 -2.32
N ILE A 187 12.85 13.85 -3.32
CA ILE A 187 11.39 13.93 -3.28
C ILE A 187 10.80 12.53 -3.12
N VAL A 188 10.08 12.32 -2.02
CA VAL A 188 9.41 11.06 -1.69
C VAL A 188 8.19 10.86 -2.58
N GLY A 189 8.07 9.67 -3.17
CA GLY A 189 6.93 9.26 -4.00
C GLY A 189 6.93 9.83 -5.41
N LEU A 190 7.91 10.66 -5.78
CA LEU A 190 7.92 11.37 -7.07
C LEU A 190 7.76 10.42 -8.28
N PRO A 191 8.46 9.27 -8.36
CA PRO A 191 8.26 8.34 -9.47
C PRO A 191 6.83 7.80 -9.58
N LEU A 192 6.18 7.50 -8.44
CA LEU A 192 4.81 6.98 -8.41
C LEU A 192 3.79 8.06 -8.74
N ILE A 193 4.02 9.30 -8.28
CA ILE A 193 3.18 10.43 -8.63
C ILE A 193 3.22 10.66 -10.16
N PHE A 194 4.41 10.62 -10.79
CA PHE A 194 4.53 10.73 -12.24
C PHE A 194 3.82 9.61 -12.98
N GLN A 195 3.97 8.36 -12.52
CA GLN A 195 3.27 7.22 -13.10
C GLN A 195 1.76 7.40 -13.00
N GLN A 196 1.23 7.74 -11.83
CA GLN A 196 -0.20 7.94 -11.59
C GLN A 196 -0.78 9.02 -12.49
N PHE A 197 -0.11 10.17 -12.63
CA PHE A 197 -0.57 11.24 -13.52
C PHE A 197 -0.50 10.83 -14.99
N THR A 198 0.50 10.02 -15.37
CA THR A 198 0.65 9.50 -16.74
C THR A 198 -0.46 8.52 -17.09
N GLU A 199 -0.74 7.56 -16.21
CA GLU A 199 -1.82 6.57 -16.35
C GLU A 199 -3.21 7.23 -16.38
N ALA A 200 -3.38 8.34 -15.64
CA ALA A 200 -4.59 9.17 -15.69
C ALA A 200 -4.69 10.10 -16.92
N GLY A 201 -3.70 10.08 -17.82
CA GLY A 201 -3.69 10.90 -19.04
C GLY A 201 -3.38 12.39 -18.82
N LYS A 202 -2.88 12.78 -17.64
CA LYS A 202 -2.62 14.16 -17.26
C LYS A 202 -1.30 14.68 -17.85
N LYS A 203 -1.38 15.34 -19.00
CA LYS A 203 -0.22 15.94 -19.70
C LYS A 203 0.53 16.96 -18.83
N PRO A 204 1.84 17.20 -19.02
CA PRO A 204 2.64 18.19 -18.29
C PRO A 204 2.32 19.65 -18.70
N CYS A 205 1.04 20.05 -18.62
CA CYS A 205 0.57 21.43 -18.78
C CYS A 205 0.46 22.14 -17.42
N GLU A 206 0.34 23.47 -17.43
CA GLU A 206 0.33 24.30 -16.22
C GLU A 206 -0.69 23.85 -15.16
N GLU A 207 -1.88 23.46 -15.58
CA GLU A 207 -2.98 22.98 -14.72
C GLU A 207 -2.61 21.68 -14.00
N ASN A 208 -2.21 20.64 -14.75
CA ASN A 208 -1.83 19.35 -14.17
C ASN A 208 -0.55 19.46 -13.34
N VAL A 209 0.36 20.38 -13.67
CA VAL A 209 1.57 20.64 -12.87
C VAL A 209 1.22 21.31 -11.54
N ALA A 210 0.19 22.16 -11.48
CA ALA A 210 -0.28 22.71 -10.22
C ALA A 210 -0.82 21.60 -9.30
N GLU A 211 -1.68 20.72 -9.83
CA GLU A 211 -2.21 19.58 -9.09
C GLU A 211 -1.11 18.58 -8.66
N LEU A 212 -0.12 18.38 -9.53
CA LEU A 212 1.07 17.57 -9.24
C LEU A 212 1.85 18.13 -8.05
N MET A 213 2.05 19.45 -8.03
CA MET A 213 2.71 20.15 -6.92
C MET A 213 1.91 20.02 -5.63
N ASP A 214 0.59 20.17 -5.67
CA ASP A 214 -0.26 19.98 -4.49
C ASP A 214 -0.13 18.56 -3.92
N THR A 215 -0.04 17.55 -4.79
CA THR A 215 0.20 16.16 -4.39
C THR A 215 1.56 15.96 -3.74
N ILE A 216 2.62 16.57 -4.29
CA ILE A 216 4.00 16.47 -3.78
C ILE A 216 4.12 17.12 -2.39
N LYS A 217 3.48 18.29 -2.19
CA LYS A 217 3.52 19.05 -0.93
C LYS A 217 2.92 18.30 0.27
N ILE A 218 2.10 17.27 0.03
CA ILE A 218 1.49 16.47 1.11
C ILE A 218 2.57 15.74 1.94
N TYR A 219 3.67 15.33 1.30
CA TYR A 219 4.70 14.50 1.94
C TYR A 219 6.09 15.10 1.87
N ASN A 220 6.27 16.18 1.11
CA ASN A 220 7.55 16.82 0.90
C ASN A 220 7.44 18.28 1.33
N PRO A 221 8.24 18.74 2.31
CA PRO A 221 8.24 20.15 2.66
C PRO A 221 8.74 20.97 1.47
N VAL A 222 7.90 21.86 0.96
CA VAL A 222 8.26 22.83 -0.09
C VAL A 222 8.25 24.22 0.54
N PRO A 223 9.42 24.84 0.74
CA PRO A 223 9.49 26.21 1.25
C PRO A 223 8.80 27.18 0.29
N ALA A 224 7.98 28.09 0.82
CA ALA A 224 7.17 29.01 0.00
C ALA A 224 8.05 29.88 -0.92
N GLU A 225 9.24 30.27 -0.44
CA GLU A 225 10.20 31.06 -1.20
C GLU A 225 10.88 30.28 -2.35
N GLN A 226 10.80 28.95 -2.34
CA GLN A 226 11.36 28.09 -3.39
C GLN A 226 10.27 27.46 -4.26
N GLU A 227 9.00 27.74 -4.02
CA GLU A 227 7.88 27.07 -4.69
C GLU A 227 7.95 27.16 -6.22
N THR A 228 8.31 28.34 -6.75
CA THR A 228 8.51 28.53 -8.20
C THR A 228 9.63 27.65 -8.75
N ALA A 229 10.75 27.55 -8.03
CA ALA A 229 11.88 26.73 -8.45
C ALA A 229 11.55 25.24 -8.40
N TYR A 230 10.86 24.78 -7.34
CA TYR A 230 10.34 23.42 -7.25
C TYR A 230 9.41 23.11 -8.42
N ARG A 231 8.46 23.99 -8.70
CA ARG A 231 7.49 23.82 -9.78
C ARG A 231 8.15 23.71 -11.14
N GLU A 232 9.14 24.54 -11.44
CA GLU A 232 9.87 24.49 -12.70
C GLU A 232 10.66 23.19 -12.87
N GLU A 233 11.42 22.78 -11.86
CA GLU A 233 12.27 21.58 -11.95
C GLU A 233 11.45 20.29 -11.95
N ILE A 234 10.38 20.22 -11.15
CA ILE A 234 9.43 19.10 -11.16
C ILE A 234 8.71 19.03 -12.50
N ARG A 235 8.31 20.17 -13.10
CA ARG A 235 7.72 20.18 -14.44
C ARG A 235 8.68 19.64 -15.50
N LYS A 236 9.95 20.04 -15.47
CA LYS A 236 10.98 19.51 -16.39
C LYS A 236 11.15 18.00 -16.20
N ALA A 237 11.24 17.53 -14.96
CA ALA A 237 11.35 16.11 -14.63
C ALA A 237 10.13 15.32 -15.12
N TYR A 238 8.91 15.83 -14.90
CA TYR A 238 7.68 15.18 -15.34
C TYR A 238 7.55 15.15 -16.87
N LEU A 239 7.94 16.23 -17.55
CA LEU A 239 7.97 16.30 -19.00
C LEU A 239 8.91 15.25 -19.59
N ASN A 240 10.10 15.08 -19.01
CA ASN A 240 11.05 14.05 -19.41
C ASN A 240 10.47 12.63 -19.19
N TYR A 241 9.82 12.40 -18.06
CA TYR A 241 9.14 11.12 -17.77
C TYR A 241 8.04 10.83 -18.81
N TRP A 242 7.16 11.79 -19.06
CA TRP A 242 6.01 11.66 -19.97
C TRP A 242 6.41 11.29 -21.40
N PHE A 243 7.42 11.95 -21.97
CA PHE A 243 7.88 11.65 -23.33
C PHE A 243 8.65 10.33 -23.42
N LYS A 244 9.38 9.97 -22.36
CA LYS A 244 10.09 8.68 -22.29
C LYS A 244 9.14 7.48 -22.21
N GLU A 245 7.98 7.64 -21.57
CA GLU A 245 6.92 6.60 -21.55
C GLU A 245 6.16 6.53 -22.88
N LYS A 246 5.87 7.66 -23.53
CA LYS A 246 5.17 7.67 -24.83
C LYS A 246 6.01 7.29 -26.05
N GLY A 247 7.33 7.32 -25.92
CA GLY A 247 8.26 6.86 -26.97
C GLY A 247 8.47 5.34 -26.97
N LYS A 248 7.82 4.62 -26.06
CA LYS A 248 7.77 3.15 -25.99
C LYS A 248 6.44 2.67 -26.54
#